data_AF-A0AAQ4CUU6-F1
#
_entry.id   AF-A0AAQ4CUU6-F1
#
_cell.length_a   1.000
_cell.length_b   1.000
_cell.length_c   1.000
_cell.angle_alpha   90.00
_cell.angle_beta   90.00
_cell.angle_gamma   90.00
#
_symmetry.space_group_name_H-M   'P 1'
#
loop_
_entity.id
_entity.type
_entity.pdbx_description
1 polymer ?
#
loop_
_entity_poly.entity_id
_entity_poly.type
_entity_poly.pdbx_seq_one_letter_code
_entity_poly.pdbx_strand_id
1 'polypeptide(L)' 'MMDSNRITLIRLLEERPRYRKNKIGDNALKRLAKLSEENIILLEELGCLKFEGEVIYYKTGCLGNYIQE' A
#
# COMPACT_ATOMS: atom_id res chain seq x y z
N MET A 1 3.84 17.54 -9.06
CA MET A 1 4.92 17.12 -8.14
C MET A 1 4.40 15.94 -7.34
N MET A 2 5.08 14.79 -7.35
CA MET A 2 4.70 13.69 -6.44
C MET A 2 5.21 14.04 -5.04
N ASP A 3 4.34 13.98 -4.04
CA ASP A 3 4.68 14.24 -2.64
C ASP A 3 5.80 13.31 -2.15
N SER A 4 6.72 13.86 -1.35
CA SER A 4 7.91 13.16 -0.83
C SER A 4 7.55 11.84 -0.15
N ASN A 5 6.39 11.79 0.51
CA ASN A 5 5.85 10.61 1.19
C ASN A 5 5.55 9.46 0.21
N ARG A 6 5.08 9.78 -1.00
CA ARG A 6 4.76 8.80 -2.03
C ARG A 6 6.05 8.18 -2.61
N ILE A 7 7.13 8.96 -2.69
CA ILE A 7 8.46 8.48 -3.13
C ILE A 7 9.03 7.49 -2.11
N THR A 8 8.94 7.79 -0.81
CA THR A 8 9.43 6.90 0.26
C THR A 8 8.68 5.57 0.28
N LEU A 9 7.35 5.60 0.11
CA LEU A 9 6.55 4.38 0.03
C LEU A 9 6.94 3.53 -1.18
N ILE A 10 7.14 4.15 -2.34
CA ILE A 10 7.60 3.44 -3.56
C ILE A 10 8.97 2.79 -3.32
N ARG A 11 9.94 3.51 -2.73
CA ARG A 11 11.27 2.94 -2.42
C ARG A 11 11.18 1.76 -1.46
N LEU A 12 10.40 1.86 -0.39
CA LEU A 12 10.18 0.76 0.54
C LEU A 12 9.52 -0.46 -0.13
N LEU A 13 8.69 -0.25 -1.14
CA LEU A 13 8.09 -1.33 -1.93
C LEU A 13 9.07 -1.93 -2.95
N GLU A 14 9.96 -1.12 -3.53
CA GLU A 14 11.01 -1.57 -4.47
C GLU A 14 12.12 -2.36 -3.77
N GLU A 15 12.51 -1.96 -2.56
CA GLU A 15 13.57 -2.60 -1.76
C GLU A 15 13.12 -3.89 -1.06
N ARG A 16 11.81 -4.16 -0.98
CA ARG A 16 11.31 -5.39 -0.35
C ARG A 16 11.78 -6.63 -1.13
N PRO A 17 12.42 -7.62 -0.46
CA PRO A 17 12.87 -8.83 -1.11
C PRO A 17 11.67 -9.58 -1.71
N ARG A 18 11.57 -9.59 -3.04
CA ARG A 18 10.51 -10.29 -3.77
C ARG A 18 10.77 -11.79 -3.71
N TYR A 19 10.12 -12.47 -2.76
CA TYR A 19 10.28 -13.90 -2.47
C TYR A 19 9.84 -14.85 -3.59
N ARG A 20 9.20 -14.36 -4.66
CA ARG A 20 8.83 -15.18 -5.81
C ARG A 20 9.36 -14.56 -7.09
N LYS A 21 10.08 -15.36 -7.89
CA LYS A 21 10.34 -15.16 -9.32
C LYS A 21 9.01 -15.21 -10.12
N ASN A 22 8.00 -14.47 -9.69
CA ASN A 22 6.77 -14.35 -10.44
C ASN A 22 7.08 -13.47 -11.65
N LYS A 23 7.09 -14.07 -12.84
CA LYS A 23 7.05 -13.37 -14.13
C LYS A 23 5.72 -12.62 -14.27
N ILE A 24 5.48 -11.62 -13.43
CA ILE A 24 4.33 -10.72 -13.57
C ILE A 24 4.72 -9.74 -14.66
N GLY A 25 4.02 -9.78 -15.78
CA GLY A 25 4.21 -8.83 -16.87
C GLY A 25 3.82 -7.40 -16.47
N ASP A 26 4.34 -6.41 -17.19
CA ASP A 26 4.18 -4.99 -16.85
C ASP A 26 2.72 -4.54 -16.66
N ASN A 27 1.78 -5.09 -17.44
CA ASN A 27 0.36 -4.78 -17.27
C ASN A 27 -0.21 -5.26 -15.94
N ALA A 28 0.25 -6.42 -15.45
CA ALA A 28 -0.17 -6.93 -14.16
C ALA A 28 0.48 -6.14 -13.01
N LEU A 29 1.72 -5.65 -13.19
CA LEU A 29 2.34 -4.71 -12.25
C LEU A 29 1.57 -3.38 -12.18
N LYS A 30 1.21 -2.80 -13.32
CA LYS A 30 0.38 -1.57 -13.38
C LYS A 30 -0.96 -1.75 -12.69
N ARG A 31 -1.62 -2.90 -12.89
CA ARG A 31 -2.89 -3.22 -12.22
C ARG A 31 -2.71 -3.36 -10.71
N LEU A 32 -1.66 -4.04 -10.26
CA LEU A 32 -1.33 -4.16 -8.83
C LEU A 32 -1.04 -2.81 -8.20
N ALA A 33 -0.30 -1.92 -8.89
CA ALA A 33 -0.04 -0.57 -8.41
C ALA A 33 -1.34 0.21 -8.22
N LYS A 34 -2.24 0.18 -9.22
CA LYS A 34 -3.55 0.84 -9.12
C LYS A 34 -4.40 0.30 -7.96
N LEU A 35 -4.47 -1.02 -7.81
CA LEU A 35 -5.17 -1.65 -6.69
C LEU A 35 -4.54 -1.29 -5.34
N SER A 36 -3.23 -1.10 -5.29
CA SER A 36 -2.53 -0.68 -4.07
C SER A 36 -2.88 0.77 -3.71
N GLU A 37 -2.98 1.66 -4.70
CA GLU A 37 -3.42 3.05 -4.47
C GLU A 37 -4.86 3.12 -3.94
N GLU A 38 -5.78 2.38 -4.56
CA GLU A 38 -7.18 2.29 -4.12
C GLU A 38 -7.28 1.73 -2.69
N ASN A 39 -6.47 0.72 -2.35
CA ASN A 39 -6.43 0.17 -1.00
C ASN A 39 -5.87 1.14 0.05
N ILE A 40 -4.88 1.96 -0.31
CA ILE A 40 -4.33 2.97 0.61
C ILE A 40 -5.41 4.00 0.95
N ILE A 41 -6.13 4.51 -0.05
CA ILE A 41 -7.22 5.46 0.14
C ILE A 41 -8.29 4.86 1.07
N LEU A 42 -8.71 3.62 0.79
CA LEU A 42 -9.70 2.93 1.62
C LEU A 42 -9.22 2.78 3.07
N LEU A 43 -7.94 2.45 3.29
CA LEU A 43 -7.38 2.33 4.63
C LEU A 43 -7.31 3.69 5.36
N GLU A 44 -7.06 4.78 4.65
CA GLU A 44 -7.12 6.13 5.21
C GLU A 44 -8.55 6.52 5.60
N GLU A 45 -9.53 6.27 4.72
CA GLU A 45 -10.96 6.54 4.97
C GLU A 45 -11.49 5.76 6.18
N LEU A 46 -11.07 4.49 6.33
CA LEU A 46 -11.43 3.66 7.48
C LEU A 46 -10.66 4.05 8.76
N GLY A 47 -9.72 5.01 8.70
CA GLY A 47 -8.86 5.38 9.82
C GLY A 47 -7.96 4.22 10.28
N CYS A 48 -7.68 3.29 9.37
CA CYS A 48 -6.75 2.17 9.55
C CYS A 48 -5.30 2.57 9.28
N LEU A 49 -5.12 3.54 8.39
CA LEU A 49 -3.85 4.08 7.95
C LEU A 49 -3.87 5.59 8.12
N LYS A 50 -2.79 6.15 8.68
CA LYS A 50 -2.60 7.59 8.78
C LYS A 50 -1.14 7.93 8.53
N PHE A 51 -0.90 8.95 7.73
CA PHE A 51 0.43 9.54 7.54
C PHE A 51 0.54 10.83 8.33
N GLU A 52 1.55 10.95 9.20
CA GLU A 52 1.91 12.21 9.86
C GLU A 52 3.38 12.51 9.56
N GLY A 53 3.62 13.41 8.60
CA GLY A 53 4.96 13.66 8.08
C GLY A 53 5.54 12.40 7.46
N GLU A 54 6.64 11.90 8.04
CA GLU A 54 7.34 10.67 7.61
C GLU A 54 6.92 9.43 8.41
N VAL A 55 6.02 9.58 9.39
CA VAL A 55 5.58 8.47 10.25
C VAL A 55 4.30 7.85 9.70
N ILE A 56 4.30 6.52 9.59
CA ILE A 56 3.14 5.73 9.17
C ILE A 56 2.52 5.07 10.39
N TYR A 57 1.27 5.42 10.70
CA TYR A 57 0.46 4.74 11.70
C TYR A 57 -0.47 3.76 11.01
N TYR A 58 -0.35 2.48 11.37
CA TYR A 58 -1.16 1.41 10.82
C TYR A 58 -1.78 0.58 11.95
N LYS A 59 -3.11 0.43 11.92
CA LYS A 59 -3.84 -0.46 12.85
C LYS A 59 -3.82 -1.88 12.31
N THR A 60 -3.08 -2.77 12.98
CA THR A 60 -3.11 -4.20 12.70
C THR A 60 -4.50 -4.78 12.95
N GLY A 61 -5.02 -5.58 12.02
CA GLY A 61 -6.36 -6.18 12.13
C GLY A 61 -7.51 -5.24 11.79
N CYS A 62 -7.25 -4.03 11.27
CA CYS A 62 -8.29 -3.05 11.00
C CYS A 62 -9.36 -3.52 9.98
N LEU A 63 -8.95 -4.26 8.95
CA LEU A 63 -9.86 -4.88 7.99
C LEU A 63 -10.51 -6.18 8.52
N GLY A 64 -10.02 -6.73 9.63
CA GLY A 64 -10.51 -7.97 10.22
C GLY A 64 -11.95 -7.89 10.75
N ASN A 65 -12.46 -6.67 11.00
CA ASN A 65 -13.85 -6.44 11.38
C ASN A 65 -14.76 -6.07 10.18
N TYR A 66 -14.20 -5.85 8.98
CA TYR A 66 -14.97 -5.50 7.79
C TYR A 66 -15.46 -6.74 7.01
N ILE A 67 -14.87 -7.91 7.30
CA ILE A 67 -15.14 -9.21 6.66
C ILE A 67 -15.55 -10.24 7.73
N GLN A 68 -16.33 -9.82 8.73
CA GLN A 68 -17.01 -10.77 9.61
C GLN A 68 -18.33 -11.15 8.93
N GLU A 69 -18.35 -12.34 8.31
CA GLU A 69 -19.57 -13.06 7.92
C GLU A 69 -20.34 -13.57 9.14
#